data_AF-A0A355U212-F1
#
_entry.id   AF-A0A355U212-F1
#
_cell.length_a   1.000
_cell.length_b   1.000
_cell.length_c   1.000
_cell.angle_alpha   90.00
_cell.angle_beta   90.00
_cell.angle_gamma   90.00
#
_symmetry.space_group_name_H-M   'P 1'
#
loop_
_entity.id
_entity.type
_entity.pdbx_description
1 polymer ?
#
loop_
_entity_poly.entity_id
_entity_poly.type
_entity_poly.pdbx_seq_one_letter_code
_entity_poly.pdbx_strand_id
1 'polypeptide(L)' 'IVTHNMQQAARISDYTAFFMLGELVEYSKTDDFFAHPKDKRSNDYITGRFG' A
#
# COMPACT_ATOMS: atom_id res chain seq x y z
N ILE A 1 7.34 4.86 8.80
CA ILE A 1 6.56 4.18 9.86
C ILE A 1 6.13 2.82 9.34
N VAL A 2 6.23 1.75 10.12
CA VAL A 2 5.62 0.45 9.77
C VAL A 2 4.25 0.40 10.44
N THR A 3 3.18 0.28 9.66
CA THR A 3 1.81 0.28 10.18
C THR A 3 0.89 -0.49 9.23
N HIS A 4 -0.16 -1.09 9.79
CA HIS A 4 -1.28 -1.64 9.04
C HIS A 4 -2.45 -0.64 8.90
N ASN A 5 -2.34 0.53 9.54
CA ASN A 5 -3.34 1.59 9.42
C ASN A 5 -3.13 2.37 8.12
N MET A 6 -3.84 1.96 7.07
CA MET A 6 -3.72 2.55 5.73
C MET A 6 -4.16 4.02 5.71
N GLN A 7 -5.15 4.43 6.50
CA GLN A 7 -5.63 5.81 6.56
C GLN A 7 -4.59 6.75 7.20
N GLN A 8 -3.78 6.23 8.12
CA GLN A 8 -2.64 6.96 8.68
C GLN A 8 -1.50 7.01 7.67
N ALA A 9 -1.18 5.88 7.05
CA ALA A 9 -0.11 5.79 6.05
C ALA A 9 -0.35 6.77 4.90
N ALA A 10 -1.58 6.81 4.37
CA ALA A 10 -2.00 7.68 3.28
C ALA A 10 -1.89 9.20 3.58
N ARG A 11 -1.94 9.60 4.86
CA ARG A 11 -1.91 11.02 5.25
C ARG A 11 -0.55 11.52 5.69
N ILE A 12 0.30 10.64 6.19
CA ILE A 12 1.55 11.02 6.88
C ILE A 12 2.79 10.62 6.08
N SER A 13 2.68 9.65 5.16
CA SER A 13 3.84 9.15 4.42
C SER A 13 3.99 9.87 3.08
N ASP A 14 5.23 10.18 2.70
CA ASP A 14 5.55 10.64 1.34
C ASP A 14 5.66 9.45 0.35
N TYR A 15 6.13 8.31 0.85
CA TYR A 15 6.32 7.07 0.10
C TYR A 15 5.75 5.87 0.85
N THR A 16 5.23 4.92 0.10
CA THR A 16 4.67 3.67 0.63
C THR A 16 5.38 2.48 0.01
N ALA A 17 5.85 1.58 0.86
CA ALA A 17 6.36 0.26 0.49
C ALA A 17 5.39 -0.79 1.00
N PHE A 18 4.85 -1.61 0.10
CA PHE A 18 3.96 -2.70 0.44
C PHE A 18 4.69 -4.03 0.36
N PHE A 19 4.62 -4.77 1.47
CA PHE A 19 5.20 -6.09 1.58
C PHE A 19 4.10 -7.14 1.75
N MET A 20 4.27 -8.29 1.11
CA MET A 20 3.39 -9.44 1.25
C MET A 20 4.23 -10.69 1.38
N LEU A 21 4.02 -11.46 2.44
CA LEU A 21 4.76 -12.71 2.72
C LEU A 21 6.30 -12.56 2.68
N GLY A 22 6.80 -11.39 3.07
CA GLY A 22 8.24 -11.10 3.08
C GLY A 22 8.80 -10.56 1.75
N GLU A 23 7.98 -10.45 0.71
CA GLU A 23 8.38 -9.88 -0.58
C GLU A 23 7.92 -8.42 -0.69
N LEU A 24 8.80 -7.56 -1.23
CA LEU A 24 8.41 -6.20 -1.62
C LEU A 24 7.56 -6.30 -2.90
N VAL A 25 6.26 -6.05 -2.75
CA VAL A 25 5.29 -6.10 -3.84
C VAL A 25 5.30 -4.82 -4.64
N GLU A 26 5.30 -3.68 -3.96
CA GLU A 26 5.23 -2.38 -4.62
C GLU A 26 5.87 -1.29 -3.75
N TYR A 27 6.56 -0.35 -4.40
CA TYR A 27 7.10 0.85 -3.78
C TYR A 27 6.88 2.05 -4.69
N SER A 28 6.18 3.06 -4.18
CA SER A 28 5.85 4.28 -4.94
C SER A 28 5.51 5.44 -3.99
N LYS A 29 5.25 6.63 -4.56
CA LYS A 29 4.71 7.76 -3.80
C LYS A 29 3.39 7.35 -3.16
N THR A 30 3.14 7.80 -1.95
CA THR A 30 1.95 7.41 -1.19
C THR A 30 0.66 7.72 -1.95
N ASP A 31 0.56 8.91 -2.56
CA ASP A 31 -0.60 9.28 -3.38
C ASP A 31 -0.81 8.32 -4.56
N ASP A 32 0.27 7.96 -5.26
CA ASP A 32 0.22 7.03 -6.40
C ASP A 32 -0.16 5.62 -5.94
N PHE A 33 0.41 5.14 -4.83
CA PHE A 33 0.14 3.81 -4.29
C PHE A 33 -1.35 3.63 -3.95
N PHE A 34 -1.96 4.63 -3.29
CA PHE A 34 -3.36 4.54 -2.85
C PHE A 34 -4.37 4.89 -3.95
N ALA A 35 -4.03 5.79 -4.88
CA ALA A 35 -4.94 6.19 -5.96
C ALA A 35 -4.84 5.29 -7.20
N HIS A 36 -3.64 4.84 -7.54
CA HIS A 36 -3.33 4.09 -8.76
C HIS A 36 -2.34 2.94 -8.48
N PRO A 37 -2.73 1.95 -7.66
CA PRO A 37 -1.88 0.79 -7.39
C PRO A 37 -1.53 0.06 -8.69
N LYS A 38 -0.24 -0.24 -8.88
CA LYS A 38 0.24 -0.89 -10.11
C LYS A 38 0.18 -2.40 -10.03
N ASP A 39 0.28 -2.97 -8.83
CA ASP A 39 0.15 -4.42 -8.62
C ASP A 39 -1.28 -4.77 -8.17
N LYS A 40 -1.82 -5.87 -8.72
CA LYS A 40 -3.15 -6.39 -8.36
C LYS A 40 -3.24 -6.70 -6.86
N ARG A 41 -2.16 -7.23 -6.25
CA ARG A 41 -2.08 -7.53 -4.82
C ARG A 41 -2.19 -6.27 -3.96
N SER A 42 -1.57 -5.17 -4.39
CA SER A 42 -1.71 -3.87 -3.73
C SER A 42 -3.15 -3.36 -3.81
N ASN A 43 -3.76 -3.44 -5.00
CA ASN A 43 -5.14 -3.03 -5.20
C ASN A 43 -6.13 -3.84 -4.36
N ASP A 44 -5.98 -5.16 -4.33
CA ASP A 44 -6.81 -6.03 -3.52
C ASP A 44 -6.67 -5.70 -2.02
N TYR A 45 -5.49 -5.18 -1.59
CA TYR A 45 -5.15 -4.91 -0.19
C TYR A 45 -5.79 -3.62 0.27
N ILE A 46 -5.65 -2.59 -0.56
CA ILE A 46 -6.25 -1.28 -0.35
C ILE A 46 -7.78 -1.38 -0.38
N THR A 47 -8.35 -2.15 -1.31
CA THR A 47 -9.81 -2.26 -1.47
C THR A 47 -10.46 -3.25 -0.50
N GLY A 48 -9.67 -3.98 0.31
CA GLY A 48 -10.20 -4.97 1.25
C GLY A 48 -10.82 -6.19 0.57
N ARG A 49 -10.38 -6.52 -0.66
CA ARG A 49 -10.77 -7.75 -1.38
C ARG A 49 -10.02 -8.99 -0.92
N PHE A 50 -9.17 -8.87 0.09
CA PHE A 50 -8.64 -10.02 0.83
C PHE A 50 -9.74 -10.56 1.74
N GLY A 51 -10.27 -11.73 1.37
CA GLY A 51 -11.01 -12.59 2.29
C GLY A 51 -10.08 -13.25 3.29
#